data_AF-A0A368B1Q6-F1
#
_entry.id   AF-A0A368B1Q6-F1
#
_cell.length_a   1.000
_cell.length_b   1.000
_cell.length_c   1.000
_cell.angle_alpha   90.00
_cell.angle_beta   90.00
_cell.angle_gamma   90.00
#
_symmetry.space_group_name_H-M   'P 1'
#
loop_
_entity.id
_entity.type
_entity.pdbx_description
1 polymer ?
#
loop_
_entity_poly.entity_id
_entity_poly.type
_entity_poly.pdbx_seq_one_letter_code
_entity_poly.pdbx_strand_id
1 'polypeptide(L)' 'MLPGWMETKFTANVNENTKNRSLEEHVLKMFNNKESAAEFIIFLHEKMMSVSGQVFQLDSRISQWN' A
#
# COMPACT_ATOMS: atom_id res chain seq x y z
N MET A 1 -1.28 0.59 8.91
CA MET A 1 -1.29 1.08 7.52
C MET A 1 -1.43 -0.10 6.57
N LEU A 2 -2.08 0.09 5.44
CA LEU A 2 -2.26 -0.92 4.40
C LEU A 2 -1.56 -0.43 3.11
N PRO A 3 -0.37 -0.98 2.78
CA PRO A 3 0.41 -0.53 1.63
C PRO A 3 -0.13 -1.01 0.27
N GLY A 4 -1.08 -1.96 0.27
CA GLY A 4 -1.56 -2.57 -0.96
C GLY A 4 -0.55 -3.54 -1.57
N TRP A 5 -0.52 -3.59 -2.90
CA TRP A 5 0.50 -4.34 -3.63
C TRP A 5 1.87 -3.65 -3.51
N MET A 6 2.90 -4.43 -3.16
CA MET A 6 4.29 -3.98 -3.16
C MET A 6 5.20 -5.09 -3.68
N GLU A 7 6.18 -4.71 -4.50
CA GLU A 7 7.19 -5.63 -5.03
C GLU A 7 8.14 -6.11 -3.93
N THR A 8 7.88 -7.32 -3.43
CA THR A 8 8.67 -7.95 -2.37
C THR A 8 8.78 -9.46 -2.62
N LYS A 9 9.53 -10.17 -1.78
CA LYS A 9 9.56 -11.65 -1.81
C LYS A 9 8.17 -12.29 -1.65
N PHE A 10 7.22 -11.59 -1.03
CA PHE A 10 5.84 -12.06 -0.86
C PHE A 10 5.08 -12.10 -2.20
N THR A 11 5.32 -11.13 -3.10
CA THR A 11 4.66 -11.05 -4.41
C THR A 11 5.49 -11.67 -5.54
N ALA A 12 6.75 -12.02 -5.29
CA ALA A 12 7.71 -12.43 -6.31
C ALA A 12 7.28 -13.62 -7.18
N ASN A 13 6.45 -14.53 -6.65
CA ASN A 13 5.98 -15.72 -7.37
C ASN A 13 4.52 -15.61 -7.83
N VAL A 14 3.90 -14.44 -7.68
CA VAL A 14 2.54 -14.21 -8.17
C VAL A 14 2.59 -14.06 -9.69
N ASN A 15 1.63 -14.67 -10.39
CA ASN A 15 1.60 -14.60 -11.85
C ASN A 15 1.39 -13.16 -12.36
N GLU A 16 1.98 -12.88 -13.53
CA GLU A 16 1.92 -11.55 -14.15
C GLU A 16 0.50 -11.09 -14.46
N ASN A 17 -0.41 -12.00 -14.82
CA ASN A 17 -1.81 -11.63 -15.08
C ASN A 17 -2.51 -11.06 -13.84
N THR A 18 -2.22 -11.60 -12.66
CA THR A 18 -2.79 -11.15 -11.38
C THR A 18 -2.16 -9.83 -10.97
N LYS A 19 -0.85 -9.67 -11.20
CA LYS A 19 -0.15 -8.40 -11.00
C LYS A 19 -0.72 -7.31 -11.89
N ASN A 20 -0.86 -7.56 -13.20
CA ASN A 20 -1.40 -6.60 -14.15
C ASN A 20 -2.85 -6.22 -13.83
N ARG A 21 -3.69 -7.21 -13.47
CA ARG A 21 -5.06 -6.93 -13.00
C ARG A 21 -5.07 -6.04 -11.76
N SER A 22 -4.21 -6.33 -10.78
CA SER A 22 -4.05 -5.48 -9.59
C SER A 22 -3.65 -4.04 -9.99
N LEU A 23 -2.70 -3.88 -10.93
CA LEU A 23 -2.27 -2.57 -11.41
C LEU A 23 -3.38 -1.82 -12.15
N GLU A 24 -4.20 -2.51 -12.92
CA GLU A 24 -5.36 -1.95 -13.61
C GLU A 24 -6.43 -1.47 -12.64
N GLU A 25 -6.64 -2.16 -11.53
CA GLU A 25 -7.57 -1.74 -10.48
C GLU A 25 -7.08 -0.47 -9.74
N HIS A 26 -5.77 -0.21 -9.69
CA HIS A 26 -5.22 1.00 -9.06
C HIS A 26 -5.57 2.25 -9.87
N VAL A 27 -6.12 3.27 -9.19
CA VAL A 27 -6.46 4.55 -9.84
C VAL A 27 -5.19 5.26 -10.35
N LEU A 28 -4.09 5.18 -9.59
CA LEU A 28 -2.83 5.81 -9.95
C LEU A 28 -2.01 5.01 -10.99
N LYS A 29 -2.46 3.83 -11.38
CA LYS A 29 -1.75 2.92 -12.30
C LYS A 29 -0.29 2.67 -11.89
N MET A 30 -0.05 2.69 -10.58
CA MET A 30 1.25 2.40 -9.98
C MET A 30 1.05 1.69 -8.64
N PHE A 31 1.99 0.81 -8.31
CA PHE A 31 2.09 0.20 -6.99
C PHE A 31 2.87 1.09 -6.04
N ASN A 32 2.65 0.84 -4.75
CA ASN A 32 3.49 1.43 -3.73
C ASN A 32 4.87 0.73 -3.71
N ASN A 33 5.88 1.43 -3.20
CA ASN A 33 7.20 0.87 -2.97
C ASN A 33 7.51 0.82 -1.46
N LYS A 34 8.53 0.03 -1.12
CA LYS A 34 8.92 -0.21 0.27
C LYS A 34 9.46 1.06 0.95
N GLU A 35 10.13 1.92 0.20
CA GLU A 35 10.71 3.17 0.69
C GLU A 35 9.62 4.14 1.16
N SER A 36 8.61 4.38 0.32
CA SER A 36 7.48 5.25 0.63
C SER A 36 6.62 4.69 1.78
N ALA A 37 6.43 3.37 1.84
CA ALA A 37 5.77 2.74 2.97
C ALA A 37 6.56 2.94 4.28
N ALA A 38 7.88 2.79 4.26
CA ALA A 38 8.73 2.98 5.43
C ALA A 38 8.77 4.46 5.88
N GLU A 39 8.89 5.40 4.94
CA GLU A 39 8.84 6.83 5.21
C GLU A 39 7.52 7.23 5.89
N PHE A 40 6.40 6.65 5.44
CA PHE A 40 5.10 6.89 6.08
C PHE A 40 5.03 6.35 7.51
N ILE A 41 5.63 5.18 7.79
CA ILE A 41 5.72 4.64 9.16
C ILE A 41 6.52 5.59 10.06
N ILE A 42 7.67 6.06 9.58
CA ILE A 42 8.51 7.00 10.32
C ILE A 42 7.74 8.30 10.59
N PHE A 43 7.06 8.83 9.58
CA PHE A 43 6.22 10.02 9.74
C PHE A 43 5.14 9.83 10.81
N LEU A 44 4.41 8.71 10.79
CA LEU A 44 3.41 8.42 11.82
C LEU A 44 4.04 8.34 13.21
N HIS A 45 5.17 7.65 13.33
CA HIS A 45 5.86 7.47 14.61
C HIS A 45 6.38 8.79 15.19
N GLU A 46 6.95 9.66 14.35
CA GLU A 46 7.64 10.88 14.82
C GLU A 46 6.73 12.11 14.89
N LYS A 47 5.74 12.22 14.00
CA LYS A 47 4.98 13.47 13.80
C LYS A 47 3.54 13.37 14.30
N MET A 48 3.01 12.16 14.48
CA MET A 48 1.59 11.92 14.78
C MET A 48 1.37 11.27 16.15
N MET A 49 1.99 11.82 17.20
CA MET A 49 2.00 11.24 18.56
C MET A 49 0.62 11.00 19.18
N SER A 50 -0.39 11.78 18.79
CA SER A 50 -1.75 11.67 19.32
C SER A 50 -2.68 10.83 18.43
N VAL A 51 -2.16 10.24 17.34
CA VAL A 51 -2.94 9.42 16.41
C VAL A 51 -2.84 7.95 16.81
N SER A 52 -3.98 7.34 17.11
CA SER A 52 -4.07 5.92 17.42
C SER A 52 -5.37 5.30 16.88
N GLY A 53 -5.38 3.98 16.73
CA GLY A 53 -6.55 3.23 16.22
C GLY A 53 -6.91 3.48 14.76
N GLN A 54 -6.09 4.26 14.02
CA GLN A 54 -6.38 4.61 12.63
C GLN A 54 -5.85 3.56 11.65
N VAL A 55 -6.59 3.38 10.56
CA VAL A 55 -6.13 2.60 9.42
C VAL A 55 -5.91 3.53 8.24
N PHE A 56 -4.65 3.62 7.79
CA PHE A 56 -4.26 4.40 6.63
C PHE A 56 -4.15 3.50 5.39
N GLN A 57 -4.99 3.74 4.38
CA GLN A 57 -4.90 3.10 3.06
C GLN A 57 -3.89 3.84 2.21
N LEU A 58 -2.82 3.15 1.79
CA LEU A 58 -1.86 3.67 0.80
C LEU A 58 -2.04 2.98 -0.56
N ASP A 59 -2.94 2.00 -0.64
CA ASP A 59 -3.37 1.39 -1.88
C ASP A 59 -4.35 2.33 -2.61
N SER A 60 -4.08 2.65 -3.87
CA SER A 60 -4.91 3.60 -4.62
C SER A 60 -6.18 2.98 -5.24
N ARG A 61 -6.45 1.69 -4.98
CA ARG A 61 -7.71 1.07 -5.36
C ARG A 61 -8.86 1.66 -4.53
N ILE A 62 -9.96 1.93 -5.22
CA ILE A 62 -11.20 2.36 -4.56
C ILE A 62 -11.87 1.10 -3.98
N SER A 63 -11.58 0.80 -2.71
CA SER A 63 -12.32 -0.23 -1.96
C SER A 63 -13.21 0.42 -0.91
N GLN A 64 -14.45 -0.02 -0.81
CA GLN A 64 -15.23 0.22 0.41
C GLN A 64 -14.68 -0.68 1.52
N TRP A 65 -14.40 -0.09 2.68
CA TRP A 65 -14.14 -0.85 3.88
C TRP A 65 -15.46 -1.48 4.31
N ASN A 66 -15.71 -2.73 3.91
CA ASN A 66 -16.84 -3.53 4.36
C ASN A 66 -16.37 -4.51 5.42
#